data_AF-A0A1Q6L7W3-F1
#
_entry.id   AF-A0A1Q6L7W3-F1
#
_cell.length_a   1.000
_cell.length_b   1.000
_cell.length_c   1.000
_cell.angle_alpha   90.00
_cell.angle_beta   90.00
_cell.angle_gamma   90.00
#
_symmetry.space_group_name_H-M   'P 1'
#
loop_
_entity.id
_entity.type
_entity.pdbx_description
1 polymer ?
#
loop_
_entity_poly.entity_id
_entity_poly.type
_entity_poly.pdbx_seq_one_letter_code
_entity_poly.pdbx_strand_id
1 'polypeptide(L)'
;MSKKCAICNNKIGIFNKYKVLDGFVCSNCISISDSFQTNTIEELKKYWDINNSRLSIFNTTTVLKNLGTTPIYIDAKNNLFIIGKKNNKIKSIVYSFSEVNNYSIETIGEKTITNKKGTISRSIAGGLIAGPVGAVIGANTAKEETKVVGGISMLKINMTIPSGKHQITLTYYPNGFTNFLDKCIVENDKQKN
;
A
#
# COMPACT_ATOMS: atom_id res chain seq x y z
N MET A 1 3.21 -4.55 -37.58
CA MET A 1 2.25 -5.43 -36.85
C MET A 1 2.31 -5.13 -35.37
N SER A 2 1.16 -5.05 -34.68
CA SER A 2 1.15 -4.91 -33.22
C SER A 2 1.58 -6.21 -32.55
N LYS A 3 2.56 -6.15 -31.65
CA LYS A 3 2.93 -7.30 -30.82
C LYS A 3 1.79 -7.65 -29.86
N LYS A 4 1.61 -8.94 -29.56
CA LYS A 4 0.64 -9.42 -28.55
C LYS A 4 1.35 -9.66 -27.23
N CYS A 5 0.62 -9.56 -26.12
CA CYS A 5 1.12 -9.88 -24.79
C CYS A 5 1.37 -11.37 -24.65
N ALA A 6 2.56 -11.78 -24.19
CA ALA A 6 2.91 -13.18 -24.01
C ALA A 6 2.13 -13.90 -22.88
N ILE A 7 1.39 -13.16 -22.05
CA ILE A 7 0.60 -13.70 -20.94
C ILE A 7 -0.90 -13.72 -21.28
N CYS A 8 -1.48 -12.59 -21.67
CA CYS A 8 -2.93 -12.49 -21.91
C CYS A 8 -3.33 -12.44 -23.39
N ASN A 9 -2.37 -12.49 -24.32
CA ASN A 9 -2.57 -12.43 -25.78
C ASN A 9 -3.25 -11.15 -26.31
N ASN A 10 -3.54 -10.17 -25.44
CA ASN A 10 -4.08 -8.87 -25.84
C ASN A 10 -3.07 -8.06 -26.66
N LYS A 11 -3.58 -7.20 -27.54
CA LYS A 11 -2.77 -6.30 -28.37
C LYS A 11 -1.97 -5.32 -27.48
N ILE A 12 -0.67 -5.23 -27.73
CA ILE A 12 0.21 -4.27 -27.08
C ILE A 12 0.48 -3.10 -28.03
N GLY A 13 0.23 -1.89 -27.53
CA GLY A 13 0.64 -0.63 -28.14
C GLY A 13 1.98 -0.15 -27.59
N ILE A 14 2.48 0.97 -28.11
CA ILE A 14 3.80 1.50 -27.75
C ILE A 14 3.86 1.91 -26.26
N PHE A 15 2.78 2.47 -25.72
CA PHE A 15 2.73 3.02 -24.35
C PHE A 15 2.43 2.00 -23.24
N ASN A 16 2.06 0.76 -23.58
CA ASN A 16 1.73 -0.27 -22.58
C ASN A 16 2.57 -1.53 -22.78
N LYS A 17 3.77 -1.39 -23.37
CA LYS A 17 4.69 -2.48 -23.69
C LYS A 17 5.84 -2.52 -22.70
N TYR A 18 5.97 -3.62 -21.99
CA TYR A 18 7.07 -3.87 -21.04
C TYR A 18 7.94 -5.00 -21.56
N LYS A 19 9.25 -4.78 -21.58
CA LYS A 19 10.24 -5.82 -21.92
C LYS A 19 10.56 -6.61 -20.65
N VAL A 20 10.46 -7.92 -20.76
CA VAL A 20 10.88 -8.92 -19.75
C VAL A 20 12.06 -9.73 -20.31
N LEU A 21 12.64 -10.65 -19.54
CA LEU A 21 13.87 -11.37 -19.95
C LEU A 21 13.75 -12.05 -21.32
N ASP A 22 12.63 -12.72 -21.57
CA ASP A 22 12.37 -13.59 -22.70
C ASP A 22 11.18 -13.11 -23.58
N GLY A 23 10.76 -11.84 -23.46
CA GLY A 23 9.76 -11.28 -24.37
C GLY A 23 9.11 -9.96 -23.96
N PHE A 24 7.83 -9.80 -24.30
CA PHE A 24 7.06 -8.58 -24.06
C PHE A 24 5.68 -8.85 -23.46
N VAL A 25 5.29 -8.02 -22.49
CA VAL A 25 4.01 -8.12 -21.78
C VAL A 25 3.34 -6.76 -21.66
N CYS A 26 2.04 -6.74 -21.36
CA CYS A 26 1.27 -5.50 -21.19
C CYS A 26 1.35 -4.94 -19.77
N SER A 27 0.99 -3.67 -19.58
CA SER A 27 0.95 -3.00 -18.26
C SER A 27 0.15 -3.76 -17.20
N ASN A 28 -0.98 -4.37 -17.58
CA ASN A 28 -1.79 -5.15 -16.64
C ASN A 28 -1.10 -6.46 -16.25
N CYS A 29 -0.41 -7.15 -17.17
CA CYS A 29 0.22 -8.43 -16.84
C CYS A 29 1.54 -8.25 -16.09
N ILE A 30 2.22 -7.11 -16.24
CA ILE A 30 3.45 -6.85 -15.50
C ILE A 30 3.19 -6.36 -14.08
N SER A 31 2.01 -5.78 -13.79
CA SER A 31 1.72 -5.17 -12.48
C SER A 31 1.75 -6.14 -11.29
N ILE A 32 1.79 -7.45 -11.54
CA ILE A 32 1.93 -8.47 -10.49
C ILE A 32 3.37 -8.59 -9.97
N SER A 33 4.33 -7.90 -10.59
CA SER A 33 5.74 -7.90 -10.18
C SER A 33 6.36 -6.51 -10.29
N ASP A 34 7.16 -6.13 -9.29
CA ASP A 34 8.01 -4.94 -9.35
C ASP A 34 9.28 -5.15 -10.18
N SER A 35 9.69 -6.41 -10.37
CA SER A 35 10.97 -6.77 -10.97
C SER A 35 10.85 -7.07 -12.46
N PHE A 36 10.24 -6.13 -13.20
CA PHE A 36 9.83 -6.35 -14.58
C PHE A 36 10.98 -6.64 -15.56
N GLN A 37 12.22 -6.29 -15.22
CA GLN A 37 13.39 -6.55 -16.06
C GLN A 37 14.05 -7.90 -15.79
N THR A 38 13.74 -8.55 -14.67
CA THR A 38 14.40 -9.79 -14.25
C THR A 38 13.47 -10.99 -14.25
N ASN A 39 12.18 -10.82 -14.52
CA ASN A 39 11.27 -11.95 -14.64
C ASN A 39 11.24 -12.54 -16.05
N THR A 40 11.02 -13.85 -16.12
CA THR A 40 10.65 -14.55 -17.36
C THR A 40 9.13 -14.56 -17.57
N ILE A 41 8.68 -14.86 -18.79
CA ILE A 41 7.26 -15.05 -19.11
C ILE A 41 6.67 -16.21 -18.29
N GLU A 42 7.45 -17.27 -18.08
CA GLU A 42 7.01 -18.44 -17.31
C GLU A 42 6.78 -18.09 -15.82
N GLU A 43 7.68 -17.33 -15.21
CA GLU A 43 7.51 -16.83 -13.84
C GLU A 43 6.26 -15.97 -13.70
N LEU A 44 6.07 -15.02 -14.62
CA LEU A 44 4.88 -14.17 -14.60
C LEU A 44 3.59 -14.97 -14.76
N LYS A 45 3.59 -16.03 -15.60
CA LYS A 45 2.45 -16.95 -15.69
C LYS A 45 2.17 -17.63 -14.36
N LYS A 46 3.20 -18.16 -13.68
CA LYS A 46 3.05 -18.77 -12.35
C LYS A 46 2.44 -17.81 -11.34
N TYR A 47 2.89 -16.55 -11.29
CA TYR A 47 2.30 -15.54 -10.40
C TYR A 47 0.83 -15.26 -10.74
N TRP A 48 0.50 -15.17 -12.04
CA TRP A 48 -0.88 -14.99 -12.48
C TRP A 48 -1.75 -16.20 -12.19
N ASP A 49 -1.23 -17.42 -12.26
CA ASP A 49 -1.99 -18.64 -11.96
C ASP A 49 -2.35 -18.72 -10.47
N ILE A 50 -1.43 -18.36 -9.58
CA ILE A 50 -1.71 -18.20 -8.14
C ILE A 50 -2.80 -17.14 -7.95
N ASN A 51 -2.65 -15.97 -8.59
CA ASN A 51 -3.62 -14.89 -8.46
C ASN A 51 -5.00 -15.27 -9.02
N ASN A 52 -5.07 -15.95 -10.16
CA ASN A 52 -6.32 -16.41 -10.77
C ASN A 52 -7.02 -17.44 -9.87
N SER A 53 -6.25 -18.33 -9.23
CA SER A 53 -6.76 -19.31 -8.27
C SER A 53 -7.32 -18.65 -7.01
N ARG A 54 -6.67 -17.59 -6.51
CA ARG A 54 -7.21 -16.77 -5.41
C ARG A 54 -8.46 -16.02 -5.84
N LEU A 55 -8.45 -15.44 -7.03
CA LEU A 55 -9.58 -14.67 -7.57
C LEU A 55 -10.82 -15.53 -7.80
N SER A 56 -10.67 -16.80 -8.17
CA SER A 56 -11.81 -17.71 -8.40
C SER A 56 -12.55 -18.08 -7.12
N ILE A 57 -11.86 -18.13 -5.98
CA ILE A 57 -12.46 -18.40 -4.66
C ILE A 57 -12.82 -17.12 -3.88
N PHE A 58 -12.31 -15.97 -4.32
CA PHE A 58 -12.46 -14.70 -3.60
C PHE A 58 -13.92 -14.30 -3.45
N ASN A 59 -14.39 -14.26 -2.21
CA ASN A 59 -15.74 -13.89 -1.84
C ASN A 59 -15.74 -12.79 -0.77
N THR A 60 -16.01 -11.56 -1.19
CA THR A 60 -15.99 -10.38 -0.31
C THR A 60 -16.92 -10.56 0.89
N THR A 61 -16.36 -10.56 2.10
CA THR A 61 -17.09 -10.52 3.38
C THR A 61 -17.25 -9.10 3.90
N THR A 62 -16.30 -8.22 3.60
CA THR A 62 -16.28 -6.83 4.11
C THR A 62 -15.69 -5.90 3.08
N VAL A 63 -16.23 -4.68 3.00
CA VAL A 63 -15.69 -3.61 2.15
C VAL A 63 -15.39 -2.41 3.01
N LEU A 64 -14.11 -2.01 3.08
CA LEU A 64 -13.71 -0.73 3.65
C LEU A 64 -13.71 0.31 2.55
N LYS A 65 -14.52 1.36 2.70
CA LYS A 65 -14.65 2.42 1.70
C LYS A 65 -15.12 3.72 2.35
N ASN A 66 -14.43 4.80 2.04
CA ASN A 66 -14.85 6.17 2.28
C ASN A 66 -14.81 6.98 0.97
N LEU A 67 -15.49 8.13 0.94
CA LEU A 67 -15.44 9.02 -0.22
C LEU A 67 -13.99 9.46 -0.48
N GLY A 68 -13.53 9.36 -1.73
CA GLY A 68 -12.17 9.76 -2.12
C GLY A 68 -11.04 8.77 -1.74
N THR A 69 -11.35 7.64 -1.11
CA THR A 69 -10.35 6.64 -0.71
C THR A 69 -10.26 5.45 -1.67
N THR A 70 -9.11 4.77 -1.68
CA THR A 70 -8.90 3.49 -2.35
C THR A 70 -9.68 2.39 -1.62
N PRO A 71 -10.73 1.79 -2.20
CA PRO A 71 -11.53 0.79 -1.49
C PRO A 71 -10.71 -0.47 -1.23
N ILE A 72 -11.00 -1.13 -0.11
CA ILE A 72 -10.38 -2.41 0.28
C ILE A 72 -11.50 -3.45 0.36
N TYR A 73 -11.36 -4.53 -0.41
CA TYR A 73 -12.27 -5.67 -0.37
C TYR A 73 -11.60 -6.78 0.43
N ILE A 74 -12.27 -7.27 1.45
CA ILE A 74 -11.76 -8.27 2.37
C ILE A 74 -12.63 -9.51 2.25
N ASP A 75 -11.98 -10.67 2.14
CA ASP A 75 -12.56 -12.00 2.28
C ASP A 75 -11.94 -12.66 3.51
N ALA A 76 -12.63 -12.51 4.64
CA ALA A 76 -12.19 -13.06 5.92
C ALA A 76 -12.35 -14.58 5.99
N LYS A 77 -13.09 -15.23 5.08
CA LYS A 77 -13.24 -16.69 5.09
C LYS A 77 -12.02 -17.37 4.47
N ASN A 78 -11.49 -16.79 3.41
CA ASN A 78 -10.33 -17.32 2.69
C ASN A 78 -9.01 -16.62 3.05
N ASN A 79 -9.03 -15.64 3.98
CA ASN A 79 -7.88 -14.80 4.35
C ASN A 79 -7.25 -14.09 3.14
N LEU A 80 -8.11 -13.49 2.31
CA LEU A 80 -7.73 -12.80 1.09
C LEU A 80 -8.23 -11.35 1.09
N PHE A 81 -7.53 -10.46 0.39
CA PHE A 81 -7.99 -9.09 0.18
C PHE A 81 -7.51 -8.49 -1.15
N ILE A 82 -8.20 -7.44 -1.59
CA ILE A 82 -7.89 -6.66 -2.79
C ILE A 82 -7.80 -5.19 -2.38
N ILE A 83 -6.72 -4.53 -2.81
CA ILE A 83 -6.55 -3.08 -2.69
C ILE A 83 -6.96 -2.43 -4.02
N GLY A 84 -7.87 -1.46 -3.97
CA GLY A 84 -8.30 -0.71 -5.13
C GLY A 84 -9.50 -1.32 -5.85
N LYS A 85 -9.84 -0.78 -7.02
CA LYS A 85 -11.09 -1.10 -7.71
C LYS A 85 -11.07 -2.53 -8.26
N LYS A 86 -12.09 -3.32 -7.94
CA LYS A 86 -12.44 -4.53 -8.70
C LYS A 86 -13.02 -4.08 -10.04
N ASN A 87 -12.30 -4.34 -11.14
CA ASN A 87 -12.72 -3.93 -12.48
C ASN A 87 -12.68 -5.15 -13.40
N ASN A 88 -13.72 -5.38 -14.19
CA ASN A 88 -13.73 -6.49 -15.15
C ASN A 88 -12.69 -6.30 -16.28
N LYS A 89 -12.23 -5.07 -16.52
CA LYS A 89 -11.22 -4.76 -17.56
C LYS A 89 -9.77 -4.93 -17.11
N ILE A 90 -9.49 -4.84 -15.80
CA ILE A 90 -8.15 -4.90 -15.23
C ILE A 90 -8.16 -6.01 -14.19
N LYS A 91 -7.30 -7.02 -14.37
CA LYS A 91 -7.29 -8.15 -13.43
C LYS A 91 -6.83 -7.64 -12.06
N SER A 92 -7.69 -7.77 -11.06
CA SER A 92 -7.34 -7.45 -9.68
C SER A 92 -6.28 -8.41 -9.16
N ILE A 93 -5.32 -7.87 -8.41
CA ILE A 93 -4.36 -8.66 -7.64
C ILE A 93 -5.00 -8.98 -6.28
N VAL A 94 -4.97 -10.25 -5.90
CA VAL A 94 -5.55 -10.80 -4.68
C VAL A 94 -4.42 -11.21 -3.75
N TYR A 95 -4.30 -10.48 -2.66
CA TYR A 95 -3.31 -10.69 -1.63
C TYR A 95 -3.85 -11.62 -0.55
N SER A 96 -2.96 -12.37 0.10
CA SER A 96 -3.29 -13.12 1.32
C SER A 96 -2.90 -12.30 2.55
N PHE A 97 -3.63 -12.49 3.66
CA PHE A 97 -3.28 -11.85 4.93
C PHE A 97 -1.85 -12.20 5.37
N SER A 98 -1.40 -13.41 5.01
CA SER A 98 -0.03 -13.89 5.29
C SER A 98 1.07 -13.16 4.55
N GLU A 99 0.72 -12.37 3.54
CA GLU A 99 1.69 -11.61 2.75
C GLU A 99 1.99 -10.24 3.38
N VAL A 100 1.23 -9.82 4.40
CA VAL A 100 1.44 -8.55 5.10
C VAL A 100 2.52 -8.70 6.16
N ASN A 101 3.67 -8.05 5.95
CA ASN A 101 4.79 -8.11 6.89
C ASN A 101 4.70 -7.02 7.97
N ASN A 102 4.51 -5.78 7.53
CA ASN A 102 4.34 -4.60 8.38
C ASN A 102 3.83 -3.42 7.55
N TYR A 103 3.52 -2.31 8.21
CA TYR A 103 3.24 -1.04 7.54
C TYR A 103 3.81 0.14 8.33
N SER A 104 4.00 1.28 7.65
CA SER A 104 4.34 2.56 8.26
C SER A 104 3.50 3.69 7.68
N ILE A 105 3.37 4.79 8.42
CA ILE A 105 2.69 6.01 7.96
C ILE A 105 3.73 7.14 7.96
N GLU A 106 3.92 7.77 6.82
CA GLU A 106 4.82 8.92 6.65
C GLU A 106 4.02 10.16 6.23
N THR A 107 4.25 11.30 6.89
CA THR A 107 3.61 12.58 6.52
C THR A 107 4.60 13.44 5.74
N ILE A 108 4.25 13.82 4.51
CA ILE A 108 5.08 14.69 3.66
C ILE A 108 4.45 16.07 3.55
N GLY A 109 5.26 17.12 3.70
CA GLY A 109 4.85 18.51 3.47
C GLY A 109 4.31 19.23 4.72
N GLU A 110 4.74 18.79 5.91
CA GLU A 110 4.41 19.48 7.16
C GLU A 110 4.90 20.94 7.10
N LYS A 111 4.00 21.87 7.40
CA LYS A 111 4.37 23.22 7.84
C LYS A 111 4.11 23.30 9.34
N THR A 112 5.17 23.41 10.12
CA THR A 112 5.06 23.77 11.53
C THR A 112 4.62 25.23 11.61
N ILE A 113 3.32 25.48 11.79
CA ILE A 113 2.82 26.84 12.04
C ILE A 113 2.91 27.10 13.54
N THR A 114 4.02 27.66 13.99
CA THR A 114 4.11 28.24 15.32
C THR A 114 3.40 29.59 15.33
N ASN A 115 2.14 29.63 15.74
CA ASN A 115 1.46 30.89 16.02
C ASN A 115 2.00 31.47 17.33
N LYS A 116 3.08 32.26 17.26
CA LYS A 116 3.53 33.06 18.41
C LYS A 116 2.69 34.33 18.51
N LYS A 117 1.90 34.47 19.58
CA LYS A 117 1.56 35.80 20.11
C LYS A 117 2.75 36.26 20.95
N GLY A 118 3.54 37.21 20.44
CA GLY A 118 4.55 37.92 21.22
C GLY A 118 5.96 37.89 20.63
N THR A 119 6.31 38.99 19.98
CA THR A 119 7.55 39.78 20.13
C THR A 119 8.90 39.04 20.38
N ILE A 120 9.73 39.06 19.33
CA ILE A 120 11.21 39.09 19.26
C ILE A 120 12.01 37.82 19.58
N SER A 121 12.77 37.42 18.55
CA SER A 121 13.93 36.52 18.44
C SER A 121 14.72 36.16 19.70
N ARG A 122 15.01 34.86 19.84
CA ARG A 122 16.35 34.27 19.71
C ARG A 122 16.24 32.75 19.54
N SER A 123 17.05 32.26 18.61
CA SER A 123 17.29 30.88 18.23
C SER A 123 17.72 29.99 19.40
N ILE A 124 17.42 28.70 19.33
CA ILE A 124 18.35 27.57 19.52
C ILE A 124 17.65 26.31 19.02
N ALA A 125 18.38 25.56 18.19
CA ALA A 125 18.04 24.26 17.67
C ALA A 125 17.85 23.22 18.80
N GLY A 126 16.99 22.24 18.59
CA GLY A 126 16.92 21.08 19.47
C GLY A 126 15.59 20.38 19.31
N GLY A 127 15.63 19.14 18.80
CA GLY A 127 14.46 18.39 18.40
C GLY A 127 13.51 18.04 19.55
N LEU A 128 12.22 18.00 19.21
CA LEU A 128 11.22 17.22 19.93
C LEU A 128 10.41 16.48 18.87
N ILE A 129 10.83 15.24 18.61
CA ILE A 129 10.04 14.24 17.91
C ILE A 129 8.90 13.88 18.85
N ALA A 130 7.75 14.53 18.69
CA ALA A 130 6.53 14.19 19.41
C ALA A 130 5.58 13.45 18.46
N GLY A 131 5.70 12.12 18.45
CA GLY A 131 4.63 11.27 17.91
C GLY A 131 3.34 11.42 18.72
N PRO A 132 2.18 10.96 18.21
CA PRO A 132 0.87 11.26 18.79
C PRO A 132 0.58 10.60 20.15
N VAL A 133 1.50 9.80 20.68
CA VAL A 133 1.32 9.09 21.95
C VAL A 133 2.45 9.46 22.92
N GLY A 134 2.14 10.37 23.84
CA GLY A 134 2.76 10.41 25.15
C GLY A 134 3.96 11.36 25.33
N ALA A 135 3.67 12.61 25.69
CA ALA A 135 4.51 13.39 26.60
C ALA A 135 3.60 14.31 27.43
N VAL A 136 3.00 13.75 28.48
CA VAL A 136 2.37 14.54 29.54
C VAL A 136 3.13 14.25 30.83
N ILE A 137 4.18 15.03 31.12
CA ILE A 137 4.64 15.25 32.49
C ILE A 137 5.22 16.67 32.61
N GLY A 138 4.46 17.53 33.30
CA GLY A 138 4.91 18.59 34.21
C GLY A 138 5.91 19.65 33.74
N ALA A 139 5.41 20.82 33.33
CA ALA A 139 5.94 22.13 33.73
C ALA A 139 4.93 23.24 33.37
N ASN A 140 4.65 24.15 34.31
CA ASN A 140 3.90 25.38 34.07
C ASN A 140 4.60 26.21 32.98
N THR A 141 4.12 26.11 31.75
CA THR A 141 4.58 26.93 30.63
C THR A 141 3.43 27.09 29.64
N ALA A 142 3.35 28.28 29.04
CA ALA A 142 2.25 28.72 28.17
C ALA A 142 1.75 27.62 27.24
N LYS A 143 0.42 27.54 27.09
CA LYS A 143 -0.29 26.53 26.29
C LYS A 143 0.13 26.66 24.82
N GLU A 144 1.20 25.96 24.43
CA GLU A 144 1.59 25.80 23.03
C GLU A 144 0.69 24.73 22.41
N GLU A 145 -0.28 25.17 21.61
CA GLU A 145 -1.00 24.26 20.72
C GLU A 145 -0.18 24.10 19.44
N THR A 146 0.65 23.06 19.38
CA THR A 146 1.31 22.65 18.14
C THR A 146 0.26 22.03 17.22
N LYS A 147 -0.37 22.86 16.38
CA LYS A 147 -1.20 22.35 15.27
C LYS A 147 -0.28 22.02 14.09
N VAL A 148 -0.16 20.73 13.78
CA VAL A 148 0.35 20.30 12.47
C VAL A 148 -0.68 20.73 11.44
N VAL A 149 -0.39 21.79 10.67
CA VAL A 149 -1.27 22.29 9.62
C VAL A 149 -0.65 21.94 8.28
N GLY A 150 -1.26 20.98 7.59
CA GLY A 150 -0.79 20.50 6.29
C GLY A 150 0.17 19.31 6.40
N GLY A 151 0.21 18.54 5.32
CA GLY A 151 0.91 17.26 5.23
C GLY A 151 0.01 16.20 4.60
N ILE A 152 0.54 15.42 3.67
CA ILE A 152 -0.15 14.27 3.09
C ILE A 152 0.42 13.02 3.75
N SER A 153 -0.40 12.30 4.51
CA SER A 153 -0.02 11.02 5.10
C SER A 153 -0.06 9.91 4.05
N MET A 154 1.03 9.16 3.94
CA MET A 154 1.18 8.02 3.04
C MET A 154 1.34 6.76 3.87
N LEU A 155 0.46 5.80 3.66
CA LEU A 155 0.56 4.45 4.19
C LEU A 155 1.46 3.63 3.27
N LYS A 156 2.58 3.13 3.80
CA LYS A 156 3.48 2.19 3.13
C LYS A 156 3.29 0.80 3.72
N ILE A 157 2.86 -0.15 2.90
CA ILE A 157 2.61 -1.54 3.31
C ILE A 157 3.70 -2.40 2.70
N ASN A 158 4.49 -3.06 3.55
CA ASN A 158 5.54 -3.97 3.11
C ASN A 158 4.97 -5.38 3.08
N MET A 159 5.07 -6.03 1.93
CA MET A 159 4.52 -7.36 1.70
C MET A 159 5.55 -8.30 1.08
N THR A 160 5.36 -9.59 1.30
CA THR A 160 6.07 -10.66 0.59
C THR A 160 5.05 -11.47 -0.17
N ILE A 161 4.98 -11.23 -1.48
CA ILE A 161 4.05 -11.87 -2.41
C ILE A 161 4.82 -12.90 -3.26
N PRO A 162 4.17 -13.74 -4.10
CA PRO A 162 4.87 -14.77 -4.88
C PRO A 162 5.97 -14.24 -5.78
N SER A 163 5.85 -13.00 -6.27
CA SER A 163 6.86 -12.34 -7.10
C SER A 163 8.01 -11.70 -6.30
N GLY A 164 8.00 -11.78 -4.97
CA GLY A 164 9.03 -11.24 -4.08
C GLY A 164 8.52 -10.17 -3.11
N LYS A 165 9.44 -9.33 -2.63
CA LYS A 165 9.13 -8.21 -1.75
C LYS A 165 8.46 -7.10 -2.55
N HIS A 166 7.36 -6.57 -2.02
CA HIS A 166 6.55 -5.53 -2.66
C HIS A 166 6.21 -4.45 -1.63
N GLN A 167 6.21 -3.18 -2.05
CA GLN A 167 5.77 -2.08 -1.20
C GLN A 167 4.61 -1.33 -1.85
N ILE A 168 3.44 -1.37 -1.22
CA ILE A 168 2.27 -0.62 -1.67
C ILE A 168 2.21 0.70 -0.92
N THR A 169 2.16 1.81 -1.66
CA THR A 169 1.98 3.15 -1.09
C THR A 169 0.57 3.65 -1.38
N LEU A 170 -0.17 4.04 -0.34
CA LEU A 170 -1.51 4.62 -0.44
C LEU A 170 -1.57 5.98 0.26
N THR A 171 -2.02 6.99 -0.46
CA THR A 171 -2.26 8.33 0.07
C THR A 171 -3.64 8.49 0.69
N TYR A 172 -4.64 7.85 0.10
CA TYR A 172 -6.03 7.91 0.55
C TYR A 172 -6.55 6.49 0.75
N TYR A 173 -6.62 6.05 2.00
CA TYR A 173 -7.10 4.73 2.41
C TYR A 173 -8.28 4.86 3.38
N PRO A 174 -9.20 3.89 3.43
CA PRO A 174 -10.42 3.99 4.20
C PRO A 174 -10.17 3.80 5.70
N ASN A 175 -11.09 4.31 6.49
CA ASN A 175 -11.12 4.11 7.93
C ASN A 175 -11.15 2.61 8.25
N GLY A 176 -10.40 2.21 9.28
CA GLY A 176 -10.29 0.81 9.70
C GLY A 176 -9.31 -0.04 8.89
N PHE A 177 -8.66 0.51 7.85
CA PHE A 177 -7.70 -0.28 7.08
C PHE A 177 -6.44 -0.63 7.88
N THR A 178 -5.92 0.29 8.71
CA THR A 178 -4.81 0.01 9.63
C THR A 178 -5.17 -1.09 10.63
N ASN A 179 -6.36 -1.04 11.23
CA ASN A 179 -6.84 -2.08 12.13
C ASN A 179 -6.96 -3.45 11.44
N PHE A 180 -7.27 -3.46 10.15
CA PHE A 180 -7.25 -4.69 9.35
C PHE A 180 -5.81 -5.18 9.13
N LEU A 181 -4.86 -4.30 8.82
CA LEU A 181 -3.44 -4.66 8.69
C LEU A 181 -2.86 -5.20 10.00
N ASP A 182 -3.22 -4.62 11.14
CA ASP A 182 -2.83 -5.12 12.47
C ASP A 182 -3.28 -6.57 12.67
N LYS A 183 -4.51 -6.90 12.27
CA LYS A 183 -5.02 -8.28 12.34
C LYS A 183 -4.21 -9.23 11.47
N CYS A 184 -3.88 -8.85 10.24
CA CYS A 184 -3.04 -9.65 9.36
C CYS A 184 -1.69 -9.96 10.01
N ILE A 185 -1.04 -8.95 10.61
CA ILE A 185 0.27 -9.11 11.24
C ILE A 185 0.19 -10.03 12.47
N VAL A 186 -0.80 -9.84 13.34
CA VAL A 186 -1.01 -10.69 14.52
C VAL A 186 -1.29 -12.15 14.15
N GLU A 187 -2.06 -12.39 13.09
CA GLU A 187 -2.31 -13.74 12.59
C GLU A 187 -1.04 -14.41 12.05
N ASN A 188 -0.15 -13.64 11.42
CA ASN A 188 1.12 -14.15 10.89
C ASN A 188 2.10 -14.53 11.99
N ASP A 189 2.13 -13.78 13.09
CA ASP A 189 2.98 -14.10 14.23
C ASP A 189 2.49 -15.34 14.98
N LYS A 190 1.19 -15.62 14.98
CA LYS A 190 0.64 -16.88 15.52
C LYS A 190 1.00 -18.11 14.70
N GLN A 191 1.23 -17.98 13.40
CA GLN A 191 1.58 -19.11 12.53
C GLN A 191 3.07 -19.48 12.59
N LYS A 192 3.91 -18.63 13.19
CA LYS A 192 5.36 -18.83 13.32
C LYS A 192 5.78 -19.46 14.66
N ASN A 193 4.87 -19.51 15.63
CA ASN A 193 5.06 -20.11 16.96
C ASN A 193 4.29 -21.43 17.05
#